data_AF-A0A947QX99-F1
#
_entry.id   AF-A0A947QX99-F1
#
_cell.length_a   1.000
_cell.length_b   1.000
_cell.length_c   1.000
_cell.angle_alpha   90.00
_cell.angle_beta   90.00
_cell.angle_gamma   90.00
#
_symmetry.space_group_name_H-M   'P 1'
#
loop_
_entity.id
_entity.type
_entity.pdbx_description
1 polymer ?
#
loop_
_entity_poly.entity_id
_entity_poly.type
_entity_poly.pdbx_seq_one_letter_code
_entity_poly.pdbx_strand_id
1 'polypeptide(L)'
;MNENNTTSITFFPEDRLNPHFSIQIWAIGWLGILKSCIWIFTDPIGPDGILKTMGIRYLIMTIPFFCVSIGIFNKKKWAVWGMILVCVLEILFFLIYPKTMNTLVLDNLTTISLIFSMVIFVINGPISDVLILIVIPFIFKFLKD
;
A
#
# COMPACT_ATOMS: atom_id res chain seq x y z
N MET A 1 -1.92 38.15 11.60
CA MET A 1 -1.36 37.90 10.28
C MET A 1 -2.12 36.71 9.73
N ASN A 2 -3.00 36.94 8.75
CA ASN A 2 -3.88 35.89 8.20
C ASN A 2 -3.02 34.87 7.47
N GLU A 3 -2.81 33.70 8.08
CA GLU A 3 -2.33 32.53 7.36
C GLU A 3 -3.44 32.10 6.41
N ASN A 4 -3.25 32.40 5.14
CA ASN A 4 -4.03 31.80 4.08
C ASN A 4 -3.95 30.28 4.25
N ASN A 5 -5.07 29.66 4.60
CA ASN A 5 -5.30 28.22 4.62
C ASN A 5 -5.16 27.64 3.20
N THR A 6 -3.96 27.68 2.64
CA THR A 6 -3.65 26.89 1.45
C THR A 6 -3.52 25.46 1.95
N THR A 7 -4.57 24.67 1.74
CA THR A 7 -4.57 23.21 1.83
C THR A 7 -3.65 22.61 0.76
N SER A 8 -2.38 23.00 0.75
CA SER A 8 -1.40 22.50 -0.20
C SER A 8 -1.05 21.07 0.19
N ILE A 9 -1.18 20.16 -0.77
CA ILE A 9 -0.67 18.79 -0.61
C ILE A 9 0.83 18.89 -0.77
N THR A 10 1.57 18.53 0.27
CA THR A 10 3.02 18.46 0.22
C THR A 10 3.42 17.01 -0.02
N PHE A 11 4.35 16.77 -0.94
CA PHE A 11 4.81 15.40 -1.18
C PHE A 11 5.48 14.82 0.07
N PHE A 12 6.21 15.69 0.80
CA PHE A 12 6.90 15.34 2.02
C PHE A 12 6.59 16.34 3.17
N PRO A 13 5.48 16.18 3.93
CA PRO A 13 5.19 17.09 5.05
C PRO A 13 6.24 16.98 6.17
N GLU A 14 6.68 18.14 6.68
CA GLU A 14 7.71 18.28 7.73
C GLU A 14 7.26 17.73 9.09
N ASP A 15 5.95 17.77 9.36
CA ASP A 15 5.29 17.18 10.54
C ASP A 15 5.73 15.73 10.82
N ARG A 16 6.17 14.98 9.80
CA ARG A 16 6.57 13.57 9.91
C ARG A 16 7.90 13.35 10.63
N LEU A 17 8.73 14.39 10.73
CA LEU A 17 9.96 14.35 11.53
C LEU A 17 9.68 14.66 13.00
N ASN A 18 8.45 15.06 13.35
CA ASN A 18 8.07 15.32 14.73
C ASN A 18 8.01 14.00 15.53
N PRO A 19 8.66 13.89 16.70
CA PRO A 19 8.59 12.71 17.57
C PRO A 19 7.18 12.29 17.99
N HIS A 20 6.22 13.22 17.99
CA HIS A 20 4.82 12.97 18.33
C HIS A 20 3.95 12.63 17.12
N PHE A 21 4.53 12.48 15.94
CA PHE A 21 3.80 12.04 14.77
C PHE A 21 3.23 10.64 15.00
N SER A 22 1.97 10.43 14.59
CA SER A 22 1.31 9.14 14.74
C SER A 22 2.06 8.07 13.95
N ILE A 23 2.60 7.09 14.68
CA ILE A 23 3.26 5.93 14.09
C ILE A 23 2.34 5.15 13.15
N GLN A 24 1.02 5.17 13.41
CA GLN A 24 0.02 4.52 12.57
C GLN A 24 -0.06 5.18 11.18
N ILE A 25 -0.14 6.52 11.12
CA ILE A 25 -0.12 7.27 9.85
C ILE A 25 1.20 7.02 9.12
N TRP A 26 2.31 7.03 9.86
CA TRP A 26 3.64 6.82 9.29
C TRP A 26 3.76 5.42 8.67
N ALA A 27 3.38 4.38 9.42
CA ALA A 27 3.49 2.99 8.99
C ALA A 27 2.58 2.68 7.79
N ILE A 28 1.31 3.11 7.81
CA ILE A 28 0.42 2.87 6.66
C ILE A 28 0.88 3.63 5.42
N GLY A 29 1.31 4.89 5.57
CA GLY A 29 1.80 5.67 4.44
C GLY A 29 3.00 5.02 3.77
N TRP A 30 3.96 4.52 4.55
CA TRP A 30 5.10 3.78 4.00
C TRP A 30 4.72 2.43 3.43
N LEU A 31 3.84 1.68 4.09
CA LEU A 31 3.39 0.38 3.59
C LEU A 31 2.71 0.51 2.23
N GLY A 32 1.86 1.52 2.04
CA GLY A 32 1.21 1.77 0.75
C GLY A 32 2.20 2.22 -0.35
N ILE A 33 3.21 3.04 -0.03
CA ILE A 33 4.28 3.37 -0.98
C ILE A 33 5.09 2.11 -1.35
N LEU A 34 5.51 1.34 -0.35
CA LEU A 34 6.28 0.11 -0.58
C LEU A 34 5.50 -0.86 -1.47
N LYS A 35 4.23 -1.08 -1.17
CA LYS A 35 3.32 -1.91 -1.97
C LYS A 35 3.23 -1.41 -3.43
N SER A 36 3.13 -0.09 -3.63
CA SER A 36 3.09 0.49 -4.98
C SER A 36 4.40 0.33 -5.76
N CYS A 37 5.54 0.22 -5.09
CA CYS A 37 6.86 0.18 -5.74
C CYS A 37 7.46 -1.23 -5.84
N ILE A 38 7.15 -2.13 -4.90
CA ILE A 38 7.89 -3.39 -4.75
C ILE A 38 7.73 -4.29 -5.98
N TRP A 39 6.58 -4.24 -6.65
CA TRP A 39 6.33 -5.05 -7.84
C TRP A 39 7.23 -4.67 -9.04
N ILE A 40 7.72 -3.43 -9.09
CA ILE A 40 8.62 -2.94 -10.15
C ILE A 40 9.95 -3.71 -10.10
N PHE A 41 10.32 -4.22 -8.93
CA PHE A 41 11.58 -4.93 -8.68
C PHE A 41 11.41 -6.44 -8.58
N THR A 42 10.18 -6.96 -8.71
CA THR A 42 9.92 -8.40 -8.64
C THR A 42 9.56 -8.93 -10.01
N ASP A 43 10.25 -9.99 -10.43
CA ASP A 43 9.89 -10.74 -11.62
C ASP A 43 8.82 -11.77 -11.26
N PRO A 44 7.55 -11.61 -11.71
CA PRO A 44 6.50 -12.56 -11.36
C PRO A 44 6.67 -13.84 -12.18
N ILE A 45 6.75 -14.98 -11.49
CA ILE A 45 6.86 -16.29 -12.12
C ILE A 45 5.49 -16.98 -12.13
N GLY A 46 5.07 -17.49 -13.28
CA GLY A 46 3.82 -18.23 -13.41
C GLY A 46 3.32 -18.38 -14.85
N PRO A 47 2.19 -19.06 -15.06
CA PRO A 47 1.56 -19.18 -16.37
C PRO A 47 1.15 -17.82 -16.94
N ASP A 48 1.34 -17.61 -18.26
CA ASP A 48 1.12 -16.32 -18.95
C ASP A 48 -0.23 -15.65 -18.64
N GLY A 49 -1.31 -16.43 -18.55
CA GLY A 49 -2.64 -15.90 -18.23
C GLY A 49 -2.73 -15.28 -16.83
N ILE A 50 -2.04 -15.88 -15.85
CA ILE A 50 -1.98 -15.40 -14.47
C ILE A 50 -1.07 -14.17 -14.39
N LEU A 51 0.08 -14.20 -15.09
CA LEU A 51 1.02 -13.08 -15.15
C LEU A 51 0.39 -11.83 -15.77
N LYS A 52 -0.34 -11.99 -16.88
CA LYS A 52 -1.06 -10.88 -17.53
C LYS A 52 -2.10 -10.27 -16.60
N THR A 53 -2.83 -11.11 -15.86
CA THR A 53 -3.84 -10.66 -14.90
C THR A 53 -3.19 -9.89 -13.74
N MET A 54 -2.08 -10.39 -13.21
CA MET A 54 -1.30 -9.69 -12.17
C MET A 54 -0.71 -8.37 -12.68
N GLY A 55 -0.16 -8.33 -13.89
CA GLY A 55 0.39 -7.12 -14.48
C GLY A 55 -0.65 -6.01 -14.64
N ILE A 56 -1.86 -6.35 -15.11
CA ILE A 56 -2.98 -5.39 -15.19
C ILE A 56 -3.34 -4.87 -13.79
N ARG A 57 -3.44 -5.77 -12.81
CA ARG A 57 -3.73 -5.40 -11.42
C ARG A 57 -2.67 -4.44 -10.87
N TYR A 58 -1.38 -4.72 -11.06
CA TYR A 58 -0.32 -3.83 -10.62
C TYR A 58 -0.40 -2.46 -11.30
N LEU A 59 -0.59 -2.41 -12.61
CA LEU A 59 -0.68 -1.14 -13.35
C LEU A 59 -1.84 -0.28 -12.84
N ILE A 60 -3.01 -0.88 -12.58
CA ILE A 60 -4.19 -0.17 -12.12
C ILE A 60 -4.07 0.23 -10.64
N MET A 61 -3.52 -0.63 -9.77
CA MET A 61 -3.51 -0.42 -8.32
C MET A 61 -2.32 0.42 -7.83
N THR A 62 -1.20 0.45 -8.56
CA THR A 62 0.01 1.19 -8.16
C THR A 62 -0.25 2.67 -7.96
N ILE A 63 -0.84 3.33 -8.96
CA ILE A 63 -1.09 4.78 -8.92
C ILE A 63 -2.03 5.13 -7.77
N PRO A 64 -3.21 4.48 -7.61
CA PRO A 64 -4.07 4.67 -6.45
C PRO A 64 -3.34 4.52 -5.12
N PHE A 65 -2.65 3.39 -4.87
CA PHE A 65 -1.93 3.16 -3.62
C PHE A 65 -0.93 4.27 -3.32
N PHE A 66 -0.15 4.67 -4.31
CA PHE A 66 0.85 5.71 -4.16
C PHE A 66 0.20 7.06 -3.82
N CYS A 67 -0.83 7.47 -4.57
CA CYS A 67 -1.54 8.73 -4.36
C CYS A 67 -2.22 8.79 -2.98
N VAL A 68 -2.92 7.73 -2.57
CA VAL A 68 -3.59 7.71 -1.25
C VAL A 68 -2.57 7.66 -0.11
N SER A 69 -1.41 7.04 -0.31
CA SER A 69 -0.34 7.03 0.70
C SER A 69 0.24 8.43 0.95
N ILE A 70 0.45 9.21 -0.12
CA ILE A 70 0.84 10.63 0.01
C ILE A 70 -0.24 11.42 0.74
N GLY A 71 -1.51 11.19 0.40
CA GLY A 71 -2.63 11.84 1.09
C GLY A 71 -2.72 11.49 2.58
N ILE A 72 -2.42 10.23 2.95
CA ILE A 72 -2.33 9.78 4.35
C ILE A 72 -1.23 10.52 5.10
N PHE A 73 -0.05 10.70 4.49
CA PHE A 73 1.02 11.50 5.10
C PHE A 73 0.61 12.96 5.33
N ASN A 74 -0.26 13.50 4.48
CA ASN A 74 -0.86 14.83 4.66
C ASN A 74 -2.09 14.81 5.59
N LYS A 75 -2.35 13.69 6.28
CA LYS A 75 -3.47 13.48 7.22
C LYS A 75 -4.83 13.73 6.59
N LYS A 76 -4.98 13.54 5.28
CA LYS A 76 -6.23 13.85 4.55
C LYS A 76 -7.26 12.75 4.69
N LYS A 77 -8.48 13.13 5.06
CA LYS A 77 -9.61 12.20 5.25
C LYS A 77 -9.99 11.43 3.98
N TRP A 78 -10.01 12.11 2.83
CA TRP A 78 -10.31 11.46 1.54
C TRP A 78 -9.29 10.36 1.19
N ALA A 79 -8.03 10.51 1.63
CA ALA A 79 -6.98 9.54 1.35
C ALA A 79 -7.13 8.27 2.19
N VAL A 80 -7.64 8.39 3.42
CA VAL A 80 -8.00 7.22 4.24
C VAL A 80 -9.15 6.46 3.60
N TRP A 81 -10.21 7.14 3.15
CA TRP A 81 -11.30 6.49 2.42
C TRP A 81 -10.82 5.83 1.12
N GLY A 82 -9.94 6.51 0.38
CA GLY A 82 -9.29 5.94 -0.79
C GLY A 82 -8.49 4.68 -0.47
N MET A 83 -7.72 4.69 0.62
CA MET A 83 -6.97 3.52 1.07
C MET A 83 -7.88 2.35 1.44
N ILE A 84 -9.00 2.59 2.15
CA ILE A 84 -10.00 1.55 2.41
C ILE A 84 -10.48 0.94 1.10
N LEU A 85 -10.89 1.78 0.15
CA LEU A 85 -11.43 1.33 -1.13
C LEU A 85 -10.41 0.47 -1.90
N VAL A 86 -9.16 0.93 -2.01
CA VAL A 86 -8.12 0.21 -2.75
C VAL A 86 -7.78 -1.12 -2.07
N CYS A 87 -7.65 -1.15 -0.74
CA CYS A 87 -7.43 -2.40 0.01
C CYS A 87 -8.59 -3.40 -0.17
N VAL A 88 -9.84 -2.94 -0.12
CA VAL A 88 -11.02 -3.80 -0.35
C VAL A 88 -11.02 -4.37 -1.77
N LEU A 89 -10.74 -3.54 -2.78
CA LEU A 89 -10.66 -3.98 -4.17
C LEU A 89 -9.53 -5.00 -4.37
N GLU A 90 -8.40 -4.84 -3.71
CA GLU A 90 -7.30 -5.80 -3.77
C GLU A 90 -7.64 -7.13 -3.10
N ILE A 91 -8.26 -7.11 -1.92
CA ILE A 91 -8.73 -8.33 -1.26
C ILE A 91 -9.72 -9.06 -2.17
N LEU A 92 -10.68 -8.33 -2.77
CA LEU A 92 -11.63 -8.90 -3.73
C LEU A 92 -10.92 -9.50 -4.95
N PHE A 93 -9.88 -8.84 -5.47
CA PHE A 93 -9.08 -9.38 -6.57
C PHE A 93 -8.46 -10.73 -6.21
N PHE A 94 -7.85 -10.85 -5.03
CA PHE A 94 -7.25 -12.11 -4.58
C PHE A 94 -8.28 -13.20 -4.28
N LEU A 95 -9.49 -12.83 -3.86
CA LEU A 95 -10.60 -13.78 -3.68
C LEU A 95 -11.12 -14.32 -5.02
N ILE A 96 -11.19 -13.48 -6.06
CA ILE A 96 -11.65 -13.88 -7.41
C ILE A 96 -10.55 -14.67 -8.14
N TYR A 97 -9.29 -14.30 -7.97
CA TYR A 97 -8.14 -14.89 -8.66
C TYR A 97 -7.12 -15.50 -7.66
N PRO A 98 -7.48 -16.53 -6.88
CA PRO A 98 -6.62 -17.05 -5.80
C PRO A 98 -5.29 -17.62 -6.31
N LYS A 99 -5.26 -18.13 -7.55
CA LYS A 99 -4.03 -18.66 -8.17
C LYS A 99 -2.95 -17.60 -8.38
N THR A 100 -3.30 -16.31 -8.36
CA THR A 100 -2.33 -15.21 -8.49
C THR A 100 -1.44 -15.10 -7.24
N MET A 101 -1.85 -15.62 -6.08
CA MET A 101 -1.00 -15.62 -4.89
C MET A 101 0.30 -16.40 -5.07
N ASN A 102 0.29 -17.44 -5.91
CA ASN A 102 1.48 -18.24 -6.18
C ASN A 102 2.59 -17.43 -6.87
N THR A 103 2.23 -16.37 -7.59
CA THR A 103 3.21 -15.51 -8.28
C THR A 103 3.92 -14.53 -7.34
N LEU A 104 3.58 -14.53 -6.04
CA LEU A 104 4.27 -13.74 -5.01
C LEU A 104 5.48 -14.50 -4.42
N VAL A 105 5.67 -15.75 -4.81
CA VAL A 105 6.80 -16.59 -4.39
C VAL A 105 7.87 -16.59 -5.49
N LEU A 106 9.12 -16.35 -5.11
CA LEU A 106 10.26 -16.41 -6.02
C LEU A 106 10.66 -17.87 -6.29
N ASP A 107 11.14 -18.16 -7.50
CA ASP A 107 11.38 -19.53 -7.99
C ASP A 107 12.57 -20.25 -7.31
N ASN A 108 13.51 -19.47 -6.76
CA ASN A 108 14.71 -20.04 -6.15
C ASN A 108 14.43 -20.55 -4.72
N LEU A 109 15.01 -21.70 -4.37
CA LEU A 109 14.92 -22.31 -3.02
C LEU A 109 16.09 -21.90 -2.12
N THR A 110 16.66 -20.71 -2.32
CA THR A 110 17.68 -20.21 -1.40
C THR A 110 17.02 -19.59 -0.17
N THR A 111 17.65 -19.67 1.00
CA THR A 111 17.11 -19.05 2.23
C THR A 111 16.79 -17.56 2.03
N ILE A 112 17.61 -16.86 1.23
CA ILE A 112 17.43 -15.44 0.90
C ILE A 112 16.16 -15.23 0.07
N SER A 113 15.94 -16.02 -0.98
CA SER A 113 14.74 -15.88 -1.83
C SER A 113 13.47 -16.26 -1.09
N LEU A 114 13.53 -17.21 -0.15
CA LEU A 114 12.42 -17.53 0.74
C LEU A 114 12.06 -16.34 1.65
N ILE A 115 13.05 -15.69 2.27
CA ILE A 115 12.84 -14.49 3.10
C ILE A 115 12.24 -13.36 2.26
N PHE A 116 12.78 -13.10 1.06
CA PHE A 116 12.24 -12.08 0.16
C PHE A 116 10.80 -12.40 -0.27
N SER A 117 10.49 -13.67 -0.56
CA SER A 117 9.13 -14.10 -0.91
C SER A 117 8.16 -13.86 0.24
N MET A 118 8.55 -14.12 1.49
CA MET A 118 7.73 -13.82 2.66
C MET A 118 7.47 -12.31 2.78
N VAL A 119 8.49 -11.48 2.57
CA VAL A 119 8.35 -10.02 2.61
C VAL A 119 7.41 -9.52 1.50
N ILE A 120 7.58 -10.01 0.27
CA ILE A 120 6.69 -9.69 -0.86
C ILE A 120 5.28 -10.15 -0.56
N PHE A 121 5.09 -11.35 -0.01
CA PHE A 121 3.77 -11.86 0.33
C PHE A 121 3.08 -11.01 1.41
N VAL A 122 3.81 -10.59 2.43
CA VAL A 122 3.28 -9.73 3.50
C VAL A 122 2.91 -8.34 2.95
N ILE A 123 3.78 -7.72 2.14
CA ILE A 123 3.60 -6.34 1.65
C ILE A 123 2.63 -6.27 0.46
N ASN A 124 2.74 -7.18 -0.50
CA ASN A 124 2.04 -7.15 -1.77
C ASN A 124 0.88 -8.14 -1.89
N GLY A 125 0.76 -9.05 -0.91
CA GLY A 125 -0.40 -9.92 -0.75
C GLY A 125 -1.48 -9.28 0.15
N PRO A 126 -2.60 -10.00 0.34
CA PRO A 126 -3.78 -9.49 1.06
C PRO A 126 -3.54 -9.25 2.55
N ILE A 127 -2.46 -9.78 3.12
CA ILE A 127 -2.12 -9.60 4.54
C ILE A 127 -1.93 -8.13 4.86
N SER A 128 -1.15 -7.41 4.05
CA SER A 128 -0.97 -5.95 4.22
C SER A 128 -2.30 -5.20 4.19
N ASP A 129 -3.22 -5.56 3.29
CA ASP A 129 -4.52 -4.88 3.15
C ASP A 129 -5.39 -5.10 4.39
N VAL A 130 -5.40 -6.32 4.93
CA VAL A 130 -6.08 -6.62 6.19
C VAL A 130 -5.47 -5.83 7.35
N LEU A 131 -4.13 -5.75 7.44
CA LEU A 131 -3.46 -4.96 8.46
C LEU A 131 -3.80 -3.47 8.36
N ILE A 132 -3.80 -2.92 7.14
CA ILE A 132 -4.19 -1.53 6.88
C ILE A 132 -5.62 -1.29 7.37
N LEU A 133 -6.57 -2.15 6.97
CA LEU A 133 -7.97 -2.02 7.36
C LEU A 133 -8.19 -2.11 8.88
N ILE A 134 -7.42 -2.93 9.59
CA ILE A 134 -7.46 -3.02 11.06
C ILE A 134 -6.92 -1.75 11.72
N VAL A 135 -5.89 -1.12 11.15
CA VAL A 135 -5.25 0.06 11.75
C VAL A 135 -6.02 1.35 11.45
N ILE A 136 -6.75 1.42 10.33
CA ILE A 136 -7.49 2.61 9.88
C ILE A 136 -8.42 3.24 10.95
N PRO A 137 -9.23 2.48 11.72
CA PRO A 137 -10.06 3.04 12.80
C PRO A 137 -9.27 3.90 13.80
N PHE A 138 -8.02 3.53 14.08
CA PHE A 138 -7.17 4.24 15.03
C PHE A 138 -6.56 5.53 14.46
N ILE A 139 -6.61 5.70 13.13
CA ILE A 139 -6.03 6.86 12.43
C ILE A 139 -7.01 8.03 12.35
N PHE A 140 -8.33 7.76 12.34
CA PHE A 140 -9.35 8.81 12.17
C PHE A 140 -9.22 9.98 13.14
N LYS A 141 -8.78 9.73 14.38
CA LYS A 141 -8.56 10.78 15.39
C LYS A 141 -7.41 11.76 15.08
N PHE A 142 -6.56 11.44 14.11
CA PHE A 142 -5.40 12.25 13.72
C PHE A 142 -5.58 12.96 12.38
N LEU A 143 -6.73 12.79 11.73
CA LEU A 143 -6.99 13.32 10.40
C LEU A 143 -7.40 14.79 10.46
N LYS A 144 -7.01 15.52 9.42
CA LYS A 144 -7.51 16.86 9.10
C LYS A 144 -8.61 16.71 8.05
N ASP A 145 -9.63 17.56 8.13
CA ASP A 145 -10.68 17.61 7.11
C ASP A 145 -10.12 17.98 5.72
#